data_AF-A0A8B7A7J5-F1
#
_entry.id   AF-A0A8B7A7J5-F1
#
_cell.length_a   1.000
_cell.length_b   1.000
_cell.length_c   1.000
_cell.angle_alpha   90.00
_cell.angle_beta   90.00
_cell.angle_gamma   90.00
#
_symmetry.space_group_name_H-M   'P 1'
#
loop_
_entity.id
_entity.type
_entity.pdbx_description
1 polymer ?
#
loop_
_entity_poly.entity_id
_entity_poly.type
_entity_poly.pdbx_seq_one_letter_code
_entity_poly.pdbx_strand_id
1 'polypeptide(L)'
;MKPTNTDPRILSIAAEVAKSPEQNVPIILLNLKEIINSTPIGSSELKKIKQDIYCYDLIQYCLLVLSQDCSRIQGGWSTISQLTQILSHCCVGLEPGEDAEEFYSELLPSAAEKFLVLGRRLQSCFINAAKGEEKDELLHVFQIVTDSLFWLLGGHVQLVQKVLQSDHFLHLLQTDDVQIGSTVMTMLQNILHINRAKRTKILLNLNRQKEEEDQRLQLQLQRQRAMRLSRELRLSMLEIVHPGQVEKHNQELEEKSALIIQKHWKGYRERKNFQQQKPSLMEYKAAVTLQRAVLKFLAKCRKKKKLFTPWQGLQGLTDARRVELKEQVDDYVRRHPSSQMSDVASKELHAQAQERLQHYFMGRALEERAQQHREALMAQISTNIEQLIRAPSLKEAEGREPELFISRSRPVAAKAKQAHLTTLKHIQAPWWKKLGEEPGEEIDVPKDELSVELGSLFIGGTKPP
;
A
#
# COMPACT_ATOMS: atom_id res chain seq x y z
N MET A 1 8.45 -12.58 -3.85
CA MET A 1 8.30 -12.86 -2.40
C MET A 1 7.56 -14.19 -2.24
N LYS A 2 7.95 -15.07 -1.29
CA LYS A 2 7.12 -16.25 -0.96
C LYS A 2 5.90 -15.78 -0.15
N PRO A 3 4.71 -16.38 -0.35
CA PRO A 3 3.47 -15.86 0.20
C PRO A 3 3.39 -16.20 1.69
N THR A 4 3.62 -15.22 2.55
CA THR A 4 3.34 -15.38 3.98
C THR A 4 1.84 -15.21 4.20
N ASN A 5 1.15 -16.35 4.32
CA ASN A 5 -0.24 -16.48 4.78
C ASN A 5 -1.33 -16.06 3.79
N THR A 6 -1.21 -16.51 2.54
CA THR A 6 -2.23 -16.37 1.49
C THR A 6 -3.38 -17.36 1.70
N ASP A 7 -4.61 -16.93 1.40
CA ASP A 7 -5.78 -17.82 1.49
C ASP A 7 -5.64 -19.00 0.49
N PRO A 8 -5.68 -20.26 0.97
CA PRO A 8 -5.51 -21.44 0.11
C PRO A 8 -6.58 -21.53 -0.99
N ARG A 9 -7.75 -20.90 -0.81
CA ARG A 9 -8.82 -20.88 -1.82
C ARG A 9 -8.43 -20.02 -3.02
N ILE A 10 -7.81 -18.87 -2.78
CA ILE A 10 -7.37 -17.95 -3.85
C ILE A 10 -6.19 -18.55 -4.61
N LEU A 11 -5.28 -19.22 -3.90
CA LEU A 11 -4.19 -20.00 -4.49
C LEU A 11 -4.69 -21.11 -5.43
N SER A 12 -5.75 -21.84 -5.04
CA SER A 12 -6.36 -22.86 -5.90
C SER A 12 -6.92 -22.26 -7.17
N ILE A 13 -7.66 -21.14 -7.05
CA ILE A 13 -8.24 -20.44 -8.20
C ILE A 13 -7.15 -19.92 -9.13
N ALA A 14 -6.10 -19.28 -8.59
CA ALA A 14 -4.98 -18.79 -9.40
C ALA A 14 -4.24 -19.93 -10.13
N ALA A 15 -4.04 -21.06 -9.45
CA ALA A 15 -3.41 -22.23 -10.07
C ALA A 15 -4.30 -22.88 -11.15
N GLU A 16 -5.62 -22.87 -10.98
CA GLU A 16 -6.58 -23.36 -11.97
C GLU A 16 -6.68 -22.41 -13.18
N VAL A 17 -6.71 -21.10 -12.96
CA VAL A 17 -6.69 -20.09 -14.04
C VAL A 17 -5.42 -20.24 -14.89
N ALA A 18 -4.26 -20.43 -14.26
CA ALA A 18 -2.99 -20.59 -14.98
C ALA A 18 -2.90 -21.88 -15.83
N LYS A 19 -3.64 -22.93 -15.47
CA LYS A 19 -3.59 -24.25 -16.14
C LYS A 19 -4.74 -24.46 -17.14
N SER A 20 -5.77 -23.64 -17.09
CA SER A 20 -7.00 -23.84 -17.85
C SER A 20 -6.94 -23.14 -19.21
N PRO A 21 -7.63 -23.69 -20.23
CA PRO A 21 -7.78 -22.99 -21.51
C PRO A 21 -8.60 -21.71 -21.32
N GLU A 22 -8.36 -20.70 -22.15
CA GLU A 22 -8.97 -19.36 -22.06
C GLU A 22 -10.51 -19.38 -21.97
N GLN A 23 -11.17 -20.39 -22.54
CA GLN A 23 -12.63 -20.57 -22.51
C GLN A 23 -13.18 -20.88 -21.10
N ASN A 24 -12.41 -21.54 -20.24
CA ASN A 24 -12.83 -21.95 -18.90
C ASN A 24 -12.50 -20.90 -17.83
N VAL A 25 -11.57 -19.98 -18.12
CA VAL A 25 -11.14 -18.91 -17.21
C VAL A 25 -12.30 -18.08 -16.66
N PRO A 26 -13.31 -17.66 -17.46
CA PRO A 26 -14.44 -16.87 -16.96
C PRO A 26 -15.22 -17.59 -15.85
N ILE A 27 -15.43 -18.90 -15.98
CA ILE A 27 -16.17 -19.71 -15.00
C ILE A 27 -15.39 -19.86 -13.71
N ILE A 28 -14.08 -20.11 -13.81
CA ILE A 28 -13.19 -20.26 -12.65
C ILE A 28 -13.15 -18.95 -11.84
N LEU A 29 -13.14 -17.80 -12.52
CA LEU A 29 -13.17 -16.48 -11.88
C LEU A 29 -14.49 -16.20 -11.14
N LEU A 30 -15.61 -16.84 -11.50
CA LEU A 30 -16.87 -16.68 -10.76
C LEU A 30 -16.78 -17.24 -9.34
N ASN A 31 -15.93 -18.23 -9.09
CA ASN A 31 -15.71 -18.79 -7.75
C ASN A 31 -15.19 -17.74 -6.75
N LEU A 32 -14.58 -16.65 -7.24
CA LEU A 32 -14.18 -15.51 -6.40
C LEU A 32 -15.38 -14.84 -5.73
N LYS A 33 -16.56 -14.85 -6.37
CA LYS A 33 -17.78 -14.26 -5.81
C LYS A 33 -18.20 -14.95 -4.52
N GLU A 34 -18.10 -16.27 -4.45
CA GLU A 34 -18.44 -17.05 -3.25
C GLU A 34 -17.49 -16.75 -2.09
N ILE A 35 -16.19 -16.60 -2.39
CA ILE A 35 -15.16 -16.25 -1.40
C ILE A 35 -15.40 -14.83 -0.84
N ILE A 36 -15.72 -13.87 -1.71
CA ILE A 36 -15.98 -12.49 -1.31
C ILE A 36 -17.26 -12.39 -0.47
N ASN A 37 -18.34 -13.07 -0.89
CA ASN A 37 -19.65 -13.01 -0.22
C ASN A 37 -19.69 -13.78 1.11
N SER A 38 -18.89 -14.84 1.25
CA SER A 38 -18.78 -15.58 2.53
C SER A 38 -18.05 -14.81 3.62
N THR A 39 -17.36 -13.72 3.27
CA THR A 39 -16.55 -12.95 4.21
C THR A 39 -17.27 -11.64 4.61
N PRO A 40 -17.36 -11.30 5.91
CA PRO A 40 -18.08 -10.11 6.34
C PRO A 40 -17.45 -8.81 5.83
N ILE A 41 -18.30 -7.89 5.38
CA ILE A 41 -17.92 -6.59 4.80
C ILE A 41 -17.08 -5.79 5.80
N GLY A 42 -15.90 -5.33 5.36
CA GLY A 42 -14.99 -4.50 6.16
C GLY A 42 -14.11 -5.25 7.17
N SER A 43 -14.15 -6.59 7.19
CA SER A 43 -13.24 -7.39 8.01
C SER A 43 -11.78 -7.28 7.53
N SER A 44 -10.84 -7.48 8.45
CA SER A 44 -9.41 -7.59 8.10
C SER A 44 -9.12 -8.79 7.20
N GLU A 45 -9.96 -9.82 7.25
CA GLU A 45 -9.89 -11.01 6.38
C GLU A 45 -10.26 -10.65 4.95
N LEU A 46 -11.35 -9.90 4.74
CA LEU A 46 -11.74 -9.43 3.40
C LEU A 46 -10.67 -8.53 2.77
N LYS A 47 -10.00 -7.69 3.55
CA LYS A 47 -8.88 -6.88 3.05
C LYS A 47 -7.72 -7.74 2.54
N LYS A 48 -7.36 -8.78 3.30
CA LYS A 48 -6.32 -9.74 2.90
C LYS A 48 -6.70 -10.53 1.65
N ILE A 49 -7.94 -11.01 1.58
CA ILE A 49 -8.46 -11.71 0.39
C ILE A 49 -8.35 -10.82 -0.84
N LYS A 50 -8.72 -9.54 -0.75
CA LYS A 50 -8.59 -8.61 -1.88
C LYS A 50 -7.14 -8.36 -2.28
N GLN A 51 -6.23 -8.26 -1.30
CA GLN A 51 -4.79 -8.16 -1.56
C GLN A 51 -4.26 -9.41 -2.25
N ASP A 52 -4.63 -10.60 -1.79
CA ASP A 52 -4.25 -11.87 -2.43
C ASP A 52 -4.78 -11.92 -3.87
N ILE A 53 -6.05 -11.59 -4.12
CA ILE A 53 -6.63 -11.53 -5.48
C ILE A 53 -5.83 -10.59 -6.39
N TYR A 54 -5.38 -9.44 -5.85
CA TYR A 54 -4.55 -8.51 -6.59
C TYR A 54 -3.14 -9.06 -6.87
N CYS A 55 -2.47 -9.64 -5.87
CA CYS A 55 -1.12 -10.20 -6.01
C CYS A 55 -1.02 -11.41 -6.95
N TYR A 56 -2.12 -12.11 -7.23
CA TYR A 56 -2.19 -13.20 -8.22
C TYR A 56 -2.75 -12.75 -9.57
N ASP A 57 -2.79 -11.44 -9.83
CA ASP A 57 -3.25 -10.83 -11.10
C ASP A 57 -4.68 -11.23 -11.52
N LEU A 58 -5.49 -11.75 -10.59
CA LEU A 58 -6.86 -12.19 -10.89
C LEU A 58 -7.75 -11.02 -11.32
N ILE A 59 -7.46 -9.80 -10.84
CA ILE A 59 -8.08 -8.55 -11.31
C ILE A 59 -7.75 -8.30 -12.79
N GLN A 60 -6.50 -8.52 -13.20
CA GLN A 60 -6.07 -8.37 -14.59
C GLN A 60 -6.72 -9.43 -15.48
N TYR A 61 -6.81 -10.69 -15.03
CA TYR A 61 -7.54 -11.74 -15.74
C TYR A 61 -9.03 -11.39 -15.91
N CYS A 62 -9.69 -10.84 -14.89
CA CYS A 62 -11.05 -10.31 -15.03
C CYS A 62 -11.13 -9.21 -16.11
N LEU A 63 -10.19 -8.26 -16.15
CA LEU A 63 -10.13 -7.21 -17.17
C LEU A 63 -9.92 -7.76 -18.59
N LEU A 64 -9.07 -8.78 -18.73
CA LEU A 64 -8.82 -9.46 -20.00
C LEU A 64 -10.07 -10.18 -20.50
N VAL A 65 -10.78 -10.90 -19.62
CA VAL A 65 -12.04 -11.56 -19.98
C VAL A 65 -13.11 -10.54 -20.41
N LEU A 66 -13.24 -9.43 -19.69
CA LEU A 66 -14.17 -8.36 -20.07
C LEU A 66 -13.81 -7.65 -21.39
N SER A 67 -12.60 -7.86 -21.91
CA SER A 67 -12.16 -7.33 -23.21
C SER A 67 -12.53 -8.23 -24.39
N GLN A 68 -12.85 -9.49 -24.15
CA GLN A 68 -13.18 -10.46 -25.20
C GLN A 68 -14.59 -10.23 -25.78
N ASP A 69 -14.87 -10.87 -26.92
CA ASP A 69 -16.20 -10.86 -27.53
C ASP A 69 -17.17 -11.68 -26.68
N CYS A 70 -18.29 -11.07 -26.29
CA CYS A 70 -19.28 -11.66 -25.38
C CYS A 70 -19.90 -12.97 -25.92
N SER A 71 -19.88 -13.18 -27.23
CA SER A 71 -20.36 -14.40 -27.90
C SER A 71 -19.44 -15.61 -27.70
N ARG A 72 -18.17 -15.37 -27.34
CA ARG A 72 -17.16 -16.43 -27.13
C ARG A 72 -17.05 -16.85 -25.66
N ILE A 73 -17.66 -16.11 -24.75
CA ILE A 73 -17.62 -16.35 -23.32
C ILE A 73 -18.72 -17.34 -22.94
N GLN A 74 -18.34 -18.43 -22.27
CA GLN A 74 -19.31 -19.39 -21.74
C GLN A 74 -20.19 -18.71 -20.67
N GLY A 75 -21.52 -18.76 -20.87
CA GLY A 75 -22.50 -18.07 -20.01
C GLY A 75 -22.81 -16.62 -20.41
N GLY A 76 -22.18 -16.09 -21.47
CA GLY A 76 -22.55 -14.83 -22.12
C GLY A 76 -22.66 -13.62 -21.18
N TRP A 77 -23.73 -12.84 -21.32
CA TRP A 77 -23.98 -11.61 -20.56
C TRP A 77 -24.12 -11.83 -19.05
N SER A 78 -24.62 -12.98 -18.63
CA SER A 78 -24.77 -13.33 -17.20
C SER A 78 -23.43 -13.52 -16.49
N THR A 79 -22.41 -14.02 -17.21
CA THR A 79 -21.07 -14.22 -16.68
C THR A 79 -20.32 -12.89 -16.64
N ILE A 80 -20.45 -12.08 -17.69
CA ILE A 80 -19.88 -10.73 -17.77
C ILE A 80 -20.39 -9.85 -16.63
N SER A 81 -21.71 -9.86 -16.35
CA SER A 81 -22.29 -9.02 -15.29
C SER A 81 -21.72 -9.38 -13.92
N GLN A 82 -21.53 -10.68 -13.65
CA GLN A 82 -20.95 -11.16 -12.40
C GLN A 82 -19.46 -10.83 -12.29
N LEU A 83 -18.68 -10.97 -13.38
CA LEU A 83 -17.27 -10.57 -13.39
C LEU A 83 -17.10 -9.06 -13.20
N THR A 84 -18.02 -8.26 -13.75
CA THR A 84 -18.06 -6.79 -13.57
C THR A 84 -18.29 -6.44 -12.09
N GLN A 85 -19.24 -7.14 -11.44
CA GLN A 85 -19.46 -7.00 -9.99
C GLN A 85 -18.22 -7.38 -9.19
N ILE A 86 -17.63 -8.56 -9.46
CA ILE A 86 -16.41 -9.04 -8.76
C ILE A 86 -15.30 -8.02 -8.91
N LEU A 87 -15.02 -7.54 -10.12
CA LEU A 87 -13.97 -6.56 -10.39
C LEU A 87 -14.20 -5.27 -9.59
N SER A 88 -15.43 -4.74 -9.60
CA SER A 88 -15.77 -3.54 -8.83
C SER A 88 -15.59 -3.74 -7.31
N HIS A 89 -16.07 -4.87 -6.78
CA HIS A 89 -15.94 -5.19 -5.37
C HIS A 89 -14.48 -5.41 -4.93
N CYS A 90 -13.65 -6.05 -5.76
CA CYS A 90 -12.23 -6.26 -5.49
C CYS A 90 -11.45 -4.94 -5.48
N CYS A 91 -11.74 -4.04 -6.43
CA CYS A 91 -11.05 -2.76 -6.54
C CYS A 91 -11.39 -1.78 -5.40
N VAL A 92 -12.60 -1.82 -4.86
CA VAL A 92 -13.02 -0.89 -3.79
C VAL A 92 -12.52 -1.33 -2.41
N GLY A 93 -11.74 -0.48 -1.75
CA GLY A 93 -11.19 -0.74 -0.42
C GLY A 93 -9.96 -1.66 -0.42
N LEU A 94 -9.34 -1.87 -1.58
CA LEU A 94 -8.03 -2.49 -1.72
C LEU A 94 -6.94 -1.51 -1.27
N GLU A 95 -5.95 -2.02 -0.55
CA GLU A 95 -4.72 -1.31 -0.17
C GLU A 95 -3.56 -1.96 -0.95
N PRO A 96 -3.20 -1.44 -2.13
CA PRO A 96 -2.28 -2.08 -3.09
C PRO A 96 -0.80 -2.11 -2.64
N GLY A 97 -0.43 -1.49 -1.52
CA GLY A 97 0.93 -1.57 -0.99
C GLY A 97 1.95 -0.86 -1.86
N GLU A 98 2.95 -1.60 -2.36
CA GLU A 98 4.07 -1.07 -3.16
C GLU A 98 3.66 -0.71 -4.61
N ASP A 99 2.68 -1.41 -5.19
CA ASP A 99 2.21 -1.23 -6.57
C ASP A 99 1.04 -0.25 -6.68
N ALA A 100 0.92 0.68 -5.72
CA ALA A 100 -0.19 1.62 -5.66
C ALA A 100 -0.28 2.51 -6.91
N GLU A 101 0.85 2.89 -7.50
CA GLU A 101 0.87 3.76 -8.68
C GLU A 101 0.22 3.08 -9.89
N GLU A 102 0.64 1.87 -10.26
CA GLU A 102 0.07 1.07 -11.35
C GLU A 102 -1.43 0.84 -11.15
N PHE A 103 -1.84 0.54 -9.91
CA PHE A 103 -3.24 0.35 -9.57
C PHE A 103 -4.10 1.60 -9.86
N TYR A 104 -3.65 2.79 -9.44
CA TYR A 104 -4.41 4.04 -9.61
C TYR A 104 -4.27 4.67 -11.01
N SER A 105 -3.13 4.51 -11.68
CA SER A 105 -2.83 5.14 -12.96
C SER A 105 -3.31 4.31 -14.16
N GLU A 106 -3.24 2.97 -14.08
CA GLU A 106 -3.52 2.06 -15.21
C GLU A 106 -4.73 1.17 -14.97
N LEU A 107 -4.72 0.36 -13.90
CA LEU A 107 -5.74 -0.69 -13.69
C LEU A 107 -7.14 -0.12 -13.43
N LEU A 108 -7.26 0.85 -12.51
CA LEU A 108 -8.55 1.45 -12.17
C LEU A 108 -9.19 2.22 -13.34
N PRO A 109 -8.45 3.08 -14.08
CA PRO A 109 -8.97 3.71 -15.29
C PRO A 109 -9.35 2.71 -16.37
N SER A 110 -8.54 1.65 -16.56
CA SER A 110 -8.85 0.57 -17.50
C SER A 110 -10.17 -0.12 -17.11
N ALA A 111 -10.37 -0.46 -15.83
CA ALA A 111 -11.61 -1.05 -15.35
C ALA A 111 -12.85 -0.18 -15.61
N ALA A 112 -12.75 1.12 -15.32
CA ALA A 112 -13.84 2.06 -15.58
C ALA A 112 -14.16 2.16 -17.07
N GLU A 113 -13.13 2.22 -17.93
CA GLU A 113 -13.31 2.30 -19.38
C GLU A 113 -13.94 1.01 -19.94
N LYS A 114 -13.53 -0.17 -19.46
CA LYS A 114 -14.12 -1.45 -19.85
C LYS A 114 -15.61 -1.52 -19.48
N PHE A 115 -16.00 -1.00 -18.31
CA PHE A 115 -17.42 -0.94 -17.93
C PHE A 115 -18.24 -0.05 -18.87
N LEU A 116 -17.68 1.08 -19.31
CA LEU A 116 -18.34 1.96 -20.29
C LEU A 116 -18.47 1.31 -21.67
N VAL A 117 -17.42 0.63 -22.14
CA VAL A 117 -17.46 -0.16 -23.40
C VAL A 117 -18.55 -1.23 -23.33
N LEU A 118 -18.62 -1.97 -22.23
CA LEU A 118 -19.65 -3.00 -22.02
C LEU A 118 -21.04 -2.39 -21.98
N GLY A 119 -21.23 -1.27 -21.28
CA GLY A 119 -22.48 -0.52 -21.28
C GLY A 119 -22.92 -0.16 -22.71
N ARG A 120 -22.01 0.36 -23.54
CA ARG A 120 -22.31 0.73 -24.93
C ARG A 120 -22.69 -0.48 -25.79
N ARG A 121 -21.99 -1.60 -25.61
CA ARG A 121 -22.30 -2.87 -26.31
C ARG A 121 -23.69 -3.37 -25.90
N LEU A 122 -24.00 -3.37 -24.61
CA LEU A 122 -25.32 -3.74 -24.08
C LEU A 122 -26.43 -2.83 -24.61
N GLN A 123 -26.20 -1.51 -24.64
CA GLN A 123 -27.12 -0.55 -25.24
C GLN A 123 -27.39 -0.87 -26.71
N SER A 124 -26.34 -1.16 -27.49
CA SER A 124 -26.48 -1.52 -28.90
C SER A 124 -27.24 -2.84 -29.09
N CYS A 125 -26.98 -3.85 -28.26
CA CYS A 125 -27.72 -5.11 -28.26
C CYS A 125 -29.19 -4.91 -27.88
N PHE A 126 -29.49 -4.06 -26.89
CA PHE A 126 -30.84 -3.77 -26.45
C PHE A 126 -31.67 -3.06 -27.53
N ILE A 127 -31.08 -2.09 -28.23
CA ILE A 127 -31.72 -1.39 -29.35
C ILE A 127 -32.05 -2.37 -30.49
N ASN A 128 -31.16 -3.32 -30.77
CA ASN A 128 -31.30 -4.29 -31.85
C ASN A 128 -32.17 -5.52 -31.48
N ALA A 129 -32.52 -5.71 -30.20
CA ALA A 129 -33.30 -6.86 -29.76
C ALA A 129 -34.76 -6.78 -30.27
N ALA A 130 -35.27 -7.88 -30.79
CA ALA A 130 -36.63 -7.95 -31.36
C ALA A 130 -37.69 -8.41 -30.34
N LYS A 131 -37.31 -9.17 -29.32
CA LYS A 131 -38.22 -9.74 -28.30
C LYS A 131 -38.18 -8.96 -26.99
N GLY A 132 -39.32 -8.87 -26.30
CA GLY A 132 -39.43 -8.21 -24.99
C GLY A 132 -38.65 -8.91 -23.89
N GLU A 133 -38.72 -10.24 -23.79
CA GLU A 133 -38.02 -11.03 -22.76
C GLU A 133 -36.48 -10.85 -22.84
N GLU A 134 -35.93 -10.87 -24.05
CA GLU A 134 -34.50 -10.63 -24.29
C GLU A 134 -34.09 -9.19 -23.91
N LYS A 135 -34.98 -8.21 -24.08
CA LYS A 135 -34.76 -6.82 -23.66
C LYS A 135 -34.70 -6.70 -22.14
N ASP A 136 -35.59 -7.36 -21.41
CA ASP A 136 -35.62 -7.33 -19.95
C ASP A 136 -34.33 -7.91 -19.35
N GLU A 137 -33.84 -9.03 -19.90
CA GLU A 137 -32.56 -9.62 -19.49
C GLU A 137 -31.37 -8.68 -19.76
N LEU A 138 -31.31 -8.07 -20.95
CA LEU A 138 -30.26 -7.12 -21.32
C LEU A 138 -30.30 -5.86 -20.44
N LEU A 139 -31.49 -5.36 -20.12
CA LEU A 139 -31.66 -4.21 -19.24
C LEU A 139 -31.20 -4.53 -17.81
N HIS A 140 -31.52 -5.72 -17.31
CA HIS A 140 -31.05 -6.17 -16.00
C HIS A 140 -29.52 -6.24 -15.94
N VAL A 141 -28.90 -6.80 -16.98
CA VAL A 141 -27.43 -6.84 -17.09
C VAL A 141 -26.83 -5.43 -17.20
N PHE A 142 -27.47 -4.53 -17.95
CA PHE A 142 -27.07 -3.13 -18.05
C PHE A 142 -27.07 -2.43 -16.69
N GLN A 143 -28.14 -2.60 -15.91
CA GLN A 143 -28.24 -2.07 -14.56
C GLN A 143 -27.12 -2.58 -13.65
N ILE A 144 -26.82 -3.89 -13.69
CA ILE A 144 -25.70 -4.47 -12.94
C ILE A 144 -24.38 -3.81 -13.30
N VAL A 145 -24.12 -3.58 -14.60
CA VAL A 145 -22.88 -2.95 -15.06
C VAL A 145 -22.80 -1.49 -14.60
N THR A 146 -23.89 -0.73 -14.71
CA THR A 146 -23.94 0.66 -14.24
C THR A 146 -23.81 0.77 -12.72
N ASP A 147 -24.41 -0.14 -11.96
CA ASP A 147 -24.30 -0.19 -10.49
C ASP A 147 -22.87 -0.56 -10.06
N SER A 148 -22.24 -1.48 -10.79
CA SER A 148 -20.84 -1.86 -10.56
C SER A 148 -19.90 -0.69 -10.85
N LEU A 149 -20.13 0.07 -11.93
CA LEU A 149 -19.39 1.30 -12.21
C LEU A 149 -19.61 2.35 -11.12
N PHE A 150 -20.85 2.52 -10.67
CA PHE A 150 -21.19 3.46 -9.60
C PHE A 150 -20.48 3.11 -8.28
N TRP A 151 -20.48 1.83 -7.89
CA TRP A 151 -19.76 1.36 -6.71
C TRP A 151 -18.26 1.66 -6.80
N LEU A 152 -17.66 1.44 -7.97
CA LEU A 152 -16.25 1.74 -8.25
C LEU A 152 -15.95 3.24 -8.09
N LEU A 153 -16.80 4.10 -8.66
CA LEU A 153 -16.70 5.56 -8.55
C LEU A 153 -16.87 6.08 -7.12
N GLY A 154 -17.75 5.43 -6.34
CA GLY A 154 -17.93 5.72 -4.91
C GLY A 154 -16.66 5.48 -4.09
N GLY A 155 -15.96 4.38 -4.37
CA GLY A 155 -14.65 4.09 -3.77
C GLY A 155 -13.55 5.04 -4.27
N HIS A 156 -13.51 5.30 -5.57
CA HIS A 156 -12.40 5.96 -6.26
C HIS A 156 -12.85 7.21 -7.02
N VAL A 157 -13.09 8.30 -6.29
CA VAL A 157 -13.62 9.55 -6.88
C VAL A 157 -12.70 10.20 -7.93
N GLN A 158 -11.42 9.86 -7.95
CA GLN A 158 -10.49 10.29 -9.00
C GLN A 158 -10.94 9.83 -10.40
N LEU A 159 -11.66 8.72 -10.49
CA LEU A 159 -12.20 8.18 -11.75
C LEU A 159 -13.39 8.98 -12.28
N VAL A 160 -14.07 9.77 -11.45
CA VAL A 160 -15.25 10.55 -11.87
C VAL A 160 -14.90 11.46 -13.04
N GLN A 161 -13.76 12.14 -12.98
CA GLN A 161 -13.33 13.01 -14.08
C GLN A 161 -13.08 12.21 -15.36
N LYS A 162 -12.38 11.07 -15.26
CA LYS A 162 -12.06 10.22 -16.41
C LYS A 162 -13.34 9.65 -17.06
N VAL A 163 -14.30 9.19 -16.26
CA VAL A 163 -15.58 8.66 -16.75
C VAL A 163 -16.41 9.74 -17.44
N LEU A 164 -16.51 10.94 -16.85
CA LEU A 164 -17.26 12.04 -17.47
C LEU A 164 -16.62 12.54 -18.78
N GLN A 165 -15.32 12.36 -18.94
CA GLN A 165 -14.56 12.72 -20.14
C GLN A 165 -14.51 11.60 -21.19
N SER A 166 -14.96 10.39 -20.87
CA SER A 166 -14.90 9.25 -21.79
C SER A 166 -15.95 9.40 -22.89
N ASP A 167 -15.52 9.23 -24.15
CA ASP A 167 -16.41 9.23 -25.30
C ASP A 167 -17.51 8.16 -25.14
N HIS A 168 -17.20 7.00 -24.57
CA HIS A 168 -18.18 5.93 -24.39
C HIS A 168 -19.30 6.33 -23.42
N PHE A 169 -19.00 7.12 -22.39
CA PHE A 169 -20.03 7.67 -21.50
C PHE A 169 -20.91 8.71 -22.21
N LEU A 170 -20.32 9.58 -23.04
CA LEU A 170 -21.08 10.53 -23.84
C LEU A 170 -22.03 9.83 -24.84
N HIS A 171 -21.58 8.73 -25.45
CA HIS A 171 -22.43 7.91 -26.32
C HIS A 171 -23.57 7.22 -25.56
N LEU A 172 -23.32 6.75 -24.33
CA LEU A 172 -24.37 6.20 -23.47
C LEU A 172 -25.48 7.21 -23.16
N LEU A 173 -25.13 8.49 -23.03
CA LEU A 173 -26.09 9.59 -22.84
C LEU A 173 -26.88 9.90 -24.12
N GLN A 174 -26.34 9.61 -25.29
CA GLN A 174 -27.00 9.80 -26.59
C GLN A 174 -27.89 8.60 -26.92
N THR A 175 -28.99 8.46 -26.18
CA THR A 175 -29.96 7.37 -26.38
C THR A 175 -31.39 7.90 -26.42
N ASP A 176 -32.15 7.39 -27.38
CA ASP A 176 -33.57 7.70 -27.52
C ASP A 176 -34.46 6.73 -26.70
N ASP A 177 -33.85 5.68 -26.12
CA ASP A 177 -34.56 4.72 -25.29
C ASP A 177 -34.76 5.25 -23.86
N VAL A 178 -36.01 5.21 -23.39
CA VAL A 178 -36.41 5.76 -22.09
C VAL A 178 -35.81 4.97 -20.92
N GLN A 179 -35.69 3.65 -21.02
CA GLN A 179 -35.22 2.80 -19.92
C GLN A 179 -33.71 2.91 -19.72
N ILE A 180 -32.95 2.82 -20.82
CA ILE A 180 -31.50 3.03 -20.79
C ILE A 180 -31.19 4.47 -20.41
N GLY A 181 -31.88 5.44 -21.02
CA GLY A 181 -31.71 6.86 -20.72
C GLY A 181 -31.95 7.18 -19.25
N SER A 182 -33.04 6.66 -18.65
CA SER A 182 -33.32 6.82 -17.22
C SER A 182 -32.21 6.26 -16.34
N THR A 183 -31.67 5.09 -16.67
CA THR A 183 -30.58 4.43 -15.92
C THR A 183 -29.29 5.25 -15.99
N VAL A 184 -28.89 5.70 -17.20
CA VAL A 184 -27.68 6.50 -17.40
C VAL A 184 -27.83 7.89 -16.75
N MET A 185 -29.01 8.51 -16.82
CA MET A 185 -29.27 9.79 -16.16
C MET A 185 -29.24 9.69 -14.63
N THR A 186 -29.78 8.61 -14.06
CA THR A 186 -29.69 8.34 -12.63
C THR A 186 -28.22 8.16 -12.21
N MET A 187 -27.44 7.45 -13.02
CA MET A 187 -25.99 7.32 -12.80
C MET A 187 -25.29 8.68 -12.83
N LEU A 188 -25.59 9.54 -13.81
CA LEU A 188 -25.04 10.89 -13.91
C LEU A 188 -25.37 11.75 -12.68
N GLN A 189 -26.63 11.74 -12.24
CA GLN A 189 -27.06 12.46 -11.03
C GLN A 189 -26.27 11.99 -9.80
N ASN A 190 -26.11 10.68 -9.63
CA ASN A 190 -25.38 10.11 -8.52
C ASN A 190 -23.87 10.47 -8.55
N ILE A 191 -23.26 10.46 -9.73
CA ILE A 191 -21.86 10.89 -9.93
C ILE A 191 -21.66 12.35 -9.50
N LEU A 192 -22.57 13.24 -9.89
CA LEU A 192 -22.52 14.66 -9.53
C LEU A 192 -22.68 14.87 -8.01
N HIS A 193 -23.52 14.07 -7.34
CA HIS A 193 -23.69 14.11 -5.89
C HIS A 193 -22.41 13.72 -5.13
N ILE A 194 -21.70 12.67 -5.56
CA ILE A 194 -20.44 12.22 -4.94
C ILE A 194 -19.39 13.34 -4.96
N ASN A 195 -19.25 14.02 -6.11
CA ASN A 195 -18.26 15.08 -6.28
C ASN A 195 -18.57 16.28 -5.35
N ARG A 196 -19.85 16.65 -5.22
CA ARG A 196 -20.28 17.75 -4.33
C ARG A 196 -19.90 17.48 -2.87
N ALA A 197 -20.13 16.28 -2.35
CA ALA A 197 -19.85 15.93 -0.95
C ALA A 197 -18.34 15.92 -0.61
N LYS A 198 -17.48 15.47 -1.53
CA LYS A 198 -16.02 15.56 -1.32
C LYS A 198 -15.53 17.01 -1.43
N ARG A 199 -16.04 17.78 -2.39
CA ARG A 199 -15.70 19.20 -2.55
C ARG A 199 -16.05 20.01 -1.31
N THR A 200 -17.23 19.79 -0.71
CA THR A 200 -17.60 20.49 0.53
C THR A 200 -16.68 20.12 1.68
N LYS A 201 -16.28 18.85 1.82
CA LYS A 201 -15.34 18.41 2.88
C LYS A 201 -13.95 19.06 2.73
N ILE A 202 -13.44 19.17 1.50
CA ILE A 202 -12.16 19.83 1.22
C ILE A 202 -12.23 21.33 1.58
N LEU A 203 -13.31 22.01 1.17
CA LEU A 203 -13.54 23.42 1.50
C LEU A 203 -13.63 23.66 3.02
N LEU A 204 -14.29 22.76 3.75
CA LEU A 204 -14.40 22.82 5.21
C LEU A 204 -13.03 22.72 5.89
N ASN A 205 -12.17 21.82 5.43
CA ASN A 205 -10.81 21.67 5.95
C ASN A 205 -9.94 22.90 5.68
N LEU A 206 -10.05 23.49 4.49
CA LEU A 206 -9.34 24.72 4.13
C LEU A 206 -9.78 25.91 5.00
N ASN A 207 -11.08 26.07 5.23
CA ASN A 207 -11.59 27.12 6.10
C ASN A 207 -11.09 26.94 7.54
N ARG A 208 -11.11 25.72 8.07
CA ARG A 208 -10.55 25.42 9.41
C ARG A 208 -9.07 25.81 9.50
N GLN A 209 -8.27 25.52 8.48
CA GLN A 209 -6.85 25.91 8.46
C GLN A 209 -6.67 27.42 8.47
N LYS A 210 -7.45 28.16 7.67
CA LYS A 210 -7.43 29.63 7.67
C LYS A 210 -7.82 30.21 9.02
N GLU A 211 -8.88 29.69 9.64
CA GLU A 211 -9.31 30.09 10.98
C GLU A 211 -8.21 29.85 12.02
N GLU A 212 -7.49 28.73 11.95
CA GLU A 212 -6.35 28.43 12.82
C GLU A 212 -5.17 29.38 12.60
N GLU A 213 -4.89 29.78 11.36
CA GLU A 213 -3.86 30.77 11.02
C GLU A 213 -4.22 32.17 11.52
N ASP A 214 -5.45 32.61 11.30
CA ASP A 214 -5.96 33.89 11.77
C ASP A 214 -5.89 34.01 13.30
N GLN A 215 -6.28 32.94 14.02
CA GLN A 215 -6.14 32.88 15.48
C GLN A 215 -4.68 33.01 15.94
N ARG A 216 -3.73 32.37 15.24
CA ARG A 216 -2.29 32.48 15.55
C ARG A 216 -1.80 33.91 15.36
N LEU A 217 -2.18 34.56 14.26
CA LEU A 217 -1.83 35.96 13.97
C LEU A 217 -2.43 36.90 15.01
N GLN A 218 -3.69 36.70 15.38
CA GLN A 218 -4.35 37.50 16.41
C GLN A 218 -3.63 37.39 17.76
N LEU A 219 -3.22 36.20 18.17
CA LEU A 219 -2.43 35.99 19.39
C LEU A 219 -1.07 36.68 19.33
N GLN A 220 -0.39 36.67 18.18
CA GLN A 220 0.86 37.40 18.00
C GLN A 220 0.67 38.92 18.14
N LEU A 221 -0.37 39.48 17.51
CA LEU A 221 -0.70 40.90 17.62
C LEU A 221 -1.06 41.30 19.05
N GLN A 222 -1.83 40.47 19.76
CA GLN A 222 -2.15 40.70 21.18
C GLN A 222 -0.88 40.73 22.04
N ARG A 223 0.05 39.78 21.83
CA ARG A 223 1.35 39.78 22.53
C ARG A 223 2.16 41.03 22.23
N GLN A 224 2.22 41.45 20.96
CA GLN A 224 2.93 42.67 20.58
C GLN A 224 2.32 43.92 21.22
N ARG A 225 0.99 44.06 21.20
CA ARG A 225 0.27 45.16 21.85
C ARG A 225 0.52 45.18 23.37
N ALA A 226 0.41 44.03 24.02
CA ALA A 226 0.70 43.91 25.46
C ALA A 226 2.15 44.28 25.79
N MET A 227 3.12 43.88 24.95
CA MET A 227 4.52 44.29 25.13
C MET A 227 4.72 45.80 24.96
N ARG A 228 4.05 46.44 23.99
CA ARG A 228 4.13 47.90 23.82
C ARG A 228 3.57 48.64 25.02
N LEU A 229 2.34 48.29 25.44
CA LEU A 229 1.69 48.87 26.61
C LEU A 229 2.54 48.70 27.87
N SER A 230 3.13 47.52 28.08
CA SER A 230 4.01 47.28 29.23
C SER A 230 5.28 48.14 29.19
N ARG A 231 5.84 48.42 28.00
CA ARG A 231 7.01 49.30 27.85
C ARG A 231 6.63 50.76 28.09
N GLU A 232 5.50 51.22 27.57
CA GLU A 232 4.97 52.57 27.79
C GLU A 232 4.73 52.83 29.28
N LEU A 233 4.05 51.92 29.98
CA LEU A 233 3.84 51.98 31.43
C LEU A 233 5.15 52.04 32.22
N ARG A 234 6.19 51.32 31.76
CA ARG A 234 7.50 51.35 32.39
C ARG A 234 8.21 52.68 32.17
N LEU A 235 8.14 53.25 30.97
CA LEU A 235 8.71 54.56 30.64
C LEU A 235 8.05 55.67 31.45
N SER A 236 6.71 55.70 31.51
CA SER A 236 5.98 56.69 32.31
C SER A 236 6.30 56.59 33.80
N MET A 237 6.52 55.38 34.32
CA MET A 237 6.95 55.20 35.71
C MET A 237 8.36 55.78 35.94
N LEU A 238 9.29 55.54 35.00
CA LEU A 238 10.66 56.05 35.10
C LEU A 238 10.74 57.58 35.02
N GLU A 239 9.81 58.24 34.31
CA GLU A 239 9.73 59.70 34.24
C GLU A 239 9.35 60.35 35.58
N ILE A 240 8.64 59.64 36.46
CA ILE A 240 8.07 60.18 37.71
C ILE A 240 8.93 59.84 38.95
N VAL A 241 9.69 58.75 38.92
CA VAL A 241 10.39 58.20 40.10
C VAL A 241 11.82 58.74 40.24
N HIS A 242 12.23 59.04 41.48
CA HIS A 242 13.57 59.53 41.80
C HIS A 242 14.68 58.49 41.48
N PRO A 243 15.83 58.89 40.89
CA PRO A 243 16.87 57.96 40.43
C PRO A 243 17.37 56.94 41.47
N GLY A 244 17.48 57.34 42.74
CA GLY A 244 17.89 56.43 43.82
C GLY A 244 16.88 55.31 44.14
N GLN A 245 15.59 55.49 43.84
CA GLN A 245 14.57 54.45 43.98
C GLN A 245 14.49 53.56 42.73
N VAL A 246 14.79 54.12 41.56
CA VAL A 246 14.90 53.37 40.29
C VAL A 246 16.02 52.35 40.36
N GLU A 247 17.19 52.72 40.89
CA GLU A 247 18.35 51.84 41.00
C GLU A 247 18.05 50.62 41.90
N LYS A 248 17.41 50.85 43.06
CA LYS A 248 16.99 49.77 43.96
C LYS A 248 15.99 48.82 43.27
N HIS A 249 15.02 49.36 42.53
CA HIS A 249 14.04 48.54 41.80
C HIS A 249 14.69 47.75 40.65
N ASN A 250 15.67 48.32 39.95
CA ASN A 250 16.41 47.63 38.89
C ASN A 250 17.21 46.46 39.45
N GLN A 251 17.88 46.63 40.60
CA GLN A 251 18.59 45.53 41.27
C GLN A 251 17.64 44.38 41.65
N GLU A 252 16.47 44.69 42.22
CA GLU A 252 15.44 43.66 42.49
C GLU A 252 14.93 42.95 41.22
N LEU A 253 14.81 43.68 40.11
CA LEU A 253 14.42 43.12 38.82
C LEU A 253 15.51 42.22 38.23
N GLU A 254 16.78 42.60 38.36
CA GLU A 254 17.93 41.80 37.93
C GLU A 254 18.00 40.49 38.71
N GLU A 255 17.84 40.53 40.03
CA GLU A 255 17.77 39.34 40.88
C GLU A 255 16.61 38.43 40.47
N LYS A 256 15.40 38.97 40.32
CA LYS A 256 14.23 38.21 39.87
C LYS A 256 14.44 37.61 38.48
N SER A 257 15.03 38.38 37.56
CA SER A 257 15.32 37.92 36.20
C SER A 257 16.36 36.81 36.19
N ALA A 258 17.43 36.94 36.98
CA ALA A 258 18.43 35.90 37.16
C ALA A 258 17.81 34.62 37.71
N LEU A 259 16.92 34.72 38.72
CA LEU A 259 16.19 33.56 39.25
C LEU A 259 15.30 32.89 38.20
N ILE A 260 14.61 33.66 37.35
CA ILE A 260 13.78 33.13 36.27
C ILE A 260 14.65 32.39 35.25
N ILE A 261 15.76 32.98 34.80
CA ILE A 261 16.69 32.36 33.85
C ILE A 261 17.25 31.06 34.43
N GLN A 262 17.72 31.09 35.68
CA GLN A 262 18.23 29.91 36.38
C GLN A 262 17.15 28.82 36.52
N LYS A 263 15.90 29.19 36.85
CA LYS A 263 14.77 28.26 36.94
C LYS A 263 14.49 27.61 35.58
N HIS A 264 14.47 28.39 34.50
CA HIS A 264 14.27 27.87 33.15
C HIS A 264 15.40 26.93 32.73
N TRP A 265 16.65 27.28 33.04
CA TRP A 265 17.82 26.46 32.75
C TRP A 265 17.83 25.15 33.54
N LYS A 266 17.54 25.20 34.86
CA LYS A 266 17.34 24.00 35.69
C LYS A 266 16.26 23.11 35.07
N GLY A 267 15.11 23.67 34.71
CA GLY A 267 14.05 22.92 34.04
C GLY A 267 14.44 22.33 32.69
N TYR A 268 15.18 23.06 31.86
CA TYR A 268 15.71 22.57 30.59
C TYR A 268 16.67 21.41 30.79
N ARG A 269 17.59 21.54 31.75
CA ARG A 269 18.57 20.51 32.11
C ARG A 269 17.86 19.23 32.58
N GLU A 270 16.89 19.33 33.48
CA GLU A 270 16.13 18.17 33.95
C GLU A 270 15.34 17.50 32.83
N ARG A 271 14.72 18.28 31.93
CA ARG A 271 14.04 17.72 30.74
C ARG A 271 15.01 16.99 29.80
N LYS A 272 16.21 17.54 29.60
CA LYS A 272 17.26 16.90 28.78
C LYS A 272 17.74 15.60 29.41
N ASN A 273 18.01 15.60 30.71
CA ASN A 273 18.36 14.40 31.46
C ASN A 273 17.24 13.35 31.42
N PHE A 274 15.99 13.76 31.61
CA PHE A 274 14.83 12.88 31.48
C PHE A 274 14.71 12.30 30.08
N GLN A 275 14.95 13.10 29.04
CA GLN A 275 14.89 12.64 27.65
C GLN A 275 16.00 11.61 27.35
N GLN A 276 17.18 11.75 27.96
CA GLN A 276 18.24 10.73 27.91
C GLN A 276 17.86 9.46 28.67
N GLN A 277 17.18 9.57 29.81
CA GLN A 277 16.73 8.41 30.61
C GLN A 277 15.45 7.75 30.05
N LYS A 278 14.68 8.45 29.22
CA LYS A 278 13.38 8.00 28.70
C LYS A 278 13.43 6.62 28.03
N PRO A 279 14.42 6.27 27.19
CA PRO A 279 14.53 4.93 26.61
C PRO A 279 14.67 3.85 27.67
N SER A 280 15.58 4.03 28.64
CA SER A 280 15.79 3.06 29.74
C SER A 280 14.54 2.87 30.61
N LEU A 281 13.80 3.94 30.89
CA LEU A 281 12.54 3.86 31.64
C LEU A 281 11.44 3.16 30.82
N MET A 282 11.44 3.34 29.50
CA MET A 282 10.50 2.69 28.60
C MET A 282 10.78 1.18 28.52
N GLU A 283 12.05 0.79 28.40
CA GLU A 283 12.50 -0.61 28.46
C GLU A 283 12.15 -1.25 29.79
N TYR A 284 12.44 -0.58 30.91
CA TYR A 284 12.08 -1.06 32.25
C TYR A 284 10.55 -1.23 32.38
N LYS A 285 9.76 -0.25 31.94
CA LYS A 285 8.30 -0.35 31.98
C LYS A 285 7.78 -1.49 31.09
N ALA A 286 8.39 -1.70 29.92
CA ALA A 286 8.07 -2.81 29.04
C ALA A 286 8.38 -4.16 29.72
N ALA A 287 9.56 -4.29 30.32
CA ALA A 287 9.98 -5.47 31.06
C ALA A 287 9.02 -5.79 32.22
N VAL A 288 8.65 -4.80 33.03
CA VAL A 288 7.67 -4.97 34.12
C VAL A 288 6.30 -5.37 33.59
N THR A 289 5.89 -4.81 32.45
CA THR A 289 4.61 -5.16 31.81
C THR A 289 4.61 -6.61 31.34
N LEU A 290 5.69 -7.06 30.68
CA LEU A 290 5.88 -8.44 30.26
C LEU A 290 5.92 -9.40 31.46
N GLN A 291 6.71 -9.08 32.49
CA GLN A 291 6.80 -9.88 33.72
C GLN A 291 5.42 -10.03 34.37
N ARG A 292 4.65 -8.95 34.48
CA ARG A 292 3.28 -8.99 35.03
C ARG A 292 2.35 -9.85 34.16
N ALA A 293 2.45 -9.76 32.85
CA ALA A 293 1.66 -10.57 31.93
C ALA A 293 2.00 -12.07 32.08
N VAL A 294 3.28 -12.41 32.15
CA VAL A 294 3.76 -13.78 32.37
C VAL A 294 3.29 -14.31 33.72
N LEU A 295 3.43 -13.54 34.80
CA LEU A 295 2.95 -13.95 36.13
C LEU A 295 1.43 -14.18 36.14
N LYS A 296 0.65 -13.31 35.48
CA LYS A 296 -0.81 -13.51 35.31
C LYS A 296 -1.12 -14.78 34.51
N PHE A 297 -0.39 -15.02 33.43
CA PHE A 297 -0.54 -16.23 32.62
C PHE A 297 -0.20 -17.48 33.45
N LEU A 298 0.93 -17.50 34.14
CA LEU A 298 1.33 -18.59 35.02
C LEU A 298 0.33 -18.82 36.15
N ALA A 299 -0.23 -17.76 36.74
CA ALA A 299 -1.30 -17.86 37.73
C ALA A 299 -2.58 -18.47 37.13
N LYS A 300 -2.94 -18.09 35.89
CA LYS A 300 -4.06 -18.69 35.15
C LYS A 300 -3.80 -20.17 34.86
N CYS A 301 -2.58 -20.53 34.44
CA CYS A 301 -2.17 -21.92 34.24
C CYS A 301 -2.20 -22.72 35.54
N ARG A 302 -1.71 -22.17 36.66
CA ARG A 302 -1.80 -22.80 37.99
C ARG A 302 -3.24 -22.97 38.44
N LYS A 303 -4.13 -22.00 38.21
CA LYS A 303 -5.57 -22.13 38.49
C LYS A 303 -6.21 -23.23 37.63
N LYS A 304 -5.93 -23.28 36.33
CA LYS A 304 -6.36 -24.40 35.46
C LYS A 304 -5.81 -25.74 35.97
N LYS A 305 -4.54 -25.79 36.37
CA LYS A 305 -3.90 -26.98 36.95
C LYS A 305 -4.42 -27.34 38.34
N LYS A 306 -5.07 -26.43 39.07
CA LYS A 306 -5.78 -26.73 40.32
C LYS A 306 -7.23 -27.18 40.08
N LEU A 307 -7.87 -26.68 39.01
CA LEU A 307 -9.18 -27.17 38.55
C LEU A 307 -9.09 -28.59 38.02
N PHE A 308 -7.93 -28.96 37.45
CA PHE A 308 -7.52 -30.36 37.40
C PHE A 308 -7.05 -30.75 38.80
N THR A 309 -7.93 -31.36 39.59
CA THR A 309 -7.48 -32.20 40.70
C THR A 309 -6.34 -33.11 40.22
N PRO A 310 -5.32 -33.42 41.05
CA PRO A 310 -4.39 -34.52 40.74
C PRO A 310 -5.28 -35.67 40.30
N TRP A 311 -5.05 -36.17 39.08
CA TRP A 311 -5.90 -37.16 38.45
C TRP A 311 -6.10 -38.31 39.46
N GLN A 312 -7.20 -38.30 40.21
CA GLN A 312 -7.69 -39.45 40.93
C GLN A 312 -8.12 -40.33 39.79
N GLY A 313 -7.23 -41.25 39.39
CA GLY A 313 -7.34 -41.99 38.14
C GLY A 313 -8.79 -42.39 37.91
N LEU A 314 -9.26 -42.22 36.66
CA LEU A 314 -10.62 -42.59 36.23
C LEU A 314 -11.11 -43.79 37.05
N GLN A 315 -12.09 -43.55 37.93
CA GLN A 315 -12.59 -44.55 38.85
C GLN A 315 -13.10 -45.74 38.01
N GLY A 316 -12.31 -46.82 37.95
CA GLY A 316 -12.58 -47.98 37.08
C GLY A 316 -11.47 -48.38 36.09
N LEU A 317 -10.37 -47.61 35.94
CA LEU A 317 -9.17 -48.06 35.23
C LEU A 317 -8.22 -48.83 36.17
N THR A 318 -8.70 -49.95 36.70
CA THR A 318 -7.85 -50.97 37.31
C THR A 318 -6.96 -51.58 36.22
N ASP A 319 -5.78 -52.12 36.54
CA ASP A 319 -4.88 -52.71 35.51
C ASP A 319 -5.57 -53.80 34.67
N ALA A 320 -6.58 -54.48 35.22
CA ALA A 320 -7.45 -55.40 34.46
C ALA A 320 -8.20 -54.69 33.31
N ARG A 321 -8.76 -53.50 33.55
CA ARG A 321 -9.48 -52.72 32.52
C ARG A 321 -8.54 -52.12 31.48
N ARG A 322 -7.31 -51.78 31.89
CA ARG A 322 -6.25 -51.36 30.96
C ARG A 322 -5.92 -52.48 29.97
N VAL A 323 -5.82 -53.71 30.44
CA VAL A 323 -5.57 -54.89 29.58
C VAL A 323 -6.74 -55.12 28.63
N GLU A 324 -7.99 -55.06 29.10
CA GLU A 324 -9.17 -55.16 28.22
C GLU A 324 -9.20 -54.08 27.14
N LEU A 325 -8.93 -52.82 27.50
CA LEU A 325 -8.92 -51.72 26.53
C LEU A 325 -7.77 -51.88 25.53
N LYS A 326 -6.62 -52.36 25.98
CA LYS A 326 -5.49 -52.66 25.10
C LYS A 326 -5.85 -53.79 24.14
N GLU A 327 -6.51 -54.83 24.62
CA GLU A 327 -7.00 -55.93 23.80
C GLU A 327 -8.04 -55.45 22.78
N GLN A 328 -8.94 -54.52 23.15
CA GLN A 328 -9.89 -53.89 22.22
C GLN A 328 -9.19 -53.04 21.14
N VAL A 329 -8.15 -52.30 21.51
CA VAL A 329 -7.33 -51.54 20.54
C VAL A 329 -6.57 -52.48 19.62
N ASP A 330 -5.96 -53.53 20.15
CA ASP A 330 -5.23 -54.53 19.37
C ASP A 330 -6.18 -55.30 18.43
N ASP A 331 -7.41 -55.58 18.87
CA ASP A 331 -8.47 -56.15 18.03
C ASP A 331 -8.91 -55.16 16.95
N TYR A 332 -9.05 -53.87 17.27
CA TYR A 332 -9.41 -52.84 16.31
C TYR A 332 -8.31 -52.65 15.25
N VAL A 333 -7.05 -52.61 15.67
CA VAL A 333 -5.87 -52.53 14.78
C VAL A 333 -5.77 -53.78 13.90
N ARG A 334 -6.05 -54.97 14.46
CA ARG A 334 -6.16 -56.21 13.66
C ARG A 334 -7.26 -56.13 12.60
N ARG A 335 -8.39 -55.50 12.93
CA ARG A 335 -9.52 -55.31 12.00
C ARG A 335 -9.28 -54.19 10.98
N HIS A 336 -8.36 -53.27 11.25
CA HIS A 336 -8.06 -52.12 10.39
C HIS A 336 -6.54 -51.97 10.18
N PRO A 337 -5.91 -52.83 9.36
CA PRO A 337 -4.50 -52.70 9.03
C PRO A 337 -4.29 -51.44 8.18
N SER A 338 -3.70 -50.41 8.76
CA SER A 338 -3.19 -49.27 7.98
C SER A 338 -2.00 -49.72 7.12
N SER A 339 -1.87 -49.16 5.91
CA SER A 339 -0.71 -49.40 5.04
C SER A 339 0.58 -49.16 5.84
N GLN A 340 1.29 -50.25 6.16
CA GLN A 340 2.49 -50.19 6.99
C GLN A 340 3.60 -49.52 6.19
N MET A 341 3.82 -48.23 6.43
CA MET A 341 5.11 -47.63 6.08
C MET A 341 6.16 -48.28 6.98
N SER A 342 7.15 -48.91 6.37
CA SER A 342 8.29 -49.49 7.09
C SER A 342 8.93 -48.42 7.98
N ASP A 343 9.31 -48.79 9.21
CA ASP A 343 10.05 -47.91 10.13
C ASP A 343 11.31 -47.31 9.48
N VAL A 344 11.91 -48.05 8.54
CA VAL A 344 13.07 -47.60 7.78
C VAL A 344 12.68 -46.46 6.82
N ALA A 345 11.57 -46.61 6.10
CA ALA A 345 11.06 -45.59 5.17
C ALA A 345 10.61 -44.32 5.92
N SER A 346 10.06 -44.46 7.13
CA SER A 346 9.71 -43.32 7.98
C SER A 346 10.95 -42.52 8.42
N LYS A 347 12.01 -43.22 8.84
CA LYS A 347 13.28 -42.59 9.23
C LYS A 347 13.99 -41.94 8.04
N GLU A 348 13.96 -42.57 6.87
CA GLU A 348 14.52 -42.00 5.64
C GLU A 348 13.78 -40.73 5.21
N LEU A 349 12.45 -40.72 5.26
CA LEU A 349 11.67 -39.51 4.96
C LEU A 349 11.97 -38.39 5.94
N HIS A 350 12.15 -38.71 7.22
CA HIS A 350 12.54 -37.71 8.22
C HIS A 350 13.94 -37.14 7.94
N ALA A 351 14.89 -37.99 7.55
CA ALA A 351 16.24 -37.55 7.18
C ALA A 351 16.23 -36.66 5.94
N GLN A 352 15.49 -37.05 4.89
CA GLN A 352 15.32 -36.25 3.68
C GLN A 352 14.65 -34.89 3.95
N ALA A 353 13.66 -34.86 4.86
CA ALA A 353 13.04 -33.61 5.28
C ALA A 353 14.03 -32.68 6.01
N GLN A 354 14.89 -33.24 6.86
CA GLN A 354 15.92 -32.46 7.55
C GLN A 354 17.00 -31.93 6.60
N GLU A 355 17.45 -32.72 5.62
CA GLU A 355 18.44 -32.31 4.63
C GLU A 355 17.92 -31.17 3.74
N ARG A 356 16.68 -31.27 3.25
CA ARG A 356 16.03 -30.19 2.48
C ARG A 356 15.92 -28.89 3.27
N LEU A 357 15.65 -29.00 4.56
CA LEU A 357 15.54 -27.87 5.47
C LEU A 357 16.91 -27.21 5.71
N GLN A 358 17.99 -28.00 5.82
CA GLN A 358 19.36 -27.48 5.90
C GLN A 358 19.77 -26.74 4.61
N HIS A 359 19.51 -27.32 3.44
CA HIS A 359 19.75 -26.65 2.16
C HIS A 359 19.03 -25.31 2.05
N TYR A 360 17.77 -25.26 2.49
CA TYR A 360 17.01 -24.02 2.53
C TYR A 360 17.66 -22.95 3.43
N PHE A 361 18.12 -23.33 4.63
CA PHE A 361 18.80 -22.38 5.51
C PHE A 361 20.15 -21.89 4.96
N MET A 362 20.89 -22.74 4.24
CA MET A 362 22.15 -22.32 3.60
C MET A 362 21.92 -21.32 2.46
N GLY A 363 20.89 -21.51 1.62
CA GLY A 363 20.57 -20.60 0.52
C GLY A 363 20.02 -19.24 0.98
N ARG A 364 19.30 -19.24 2.11
CA ARG A 364 18.62 -18.05 2.64
C ARG A 364 19.57 -16.87 2.89
N ALA A 365 20.76 -17.10 3.42
CA ALA A 365 21.71 -16.03 3.71
C ALA A 365 22.24 -15.33 2.44
N LEU A 366 22.33 -16.05 1.32
CA LEU A 366 22.72 -15.48 0.03
C LEU A 366 21.55 -14.68 -0.58
N GLU A 367 20.33 -15.23 -0.51
CA GLU A 367 19.12 -14.54 -0.96
C GLU A 367 18.88 -13.24 -0.18
N GLU A 368 19.07 -13.25 1.15
CA GLU A 368 18.94 -12.06 1.99
C GLU A 368 19.95 -10.97 1.62
N ARG A 369 21.20 -11.33 1.30
CA ARG A 369 22.21 -10.35 0.82
C ARG A 369 21.87 -9.78 -0.55
N ALA A 370 21.42 -10.62 -1.48
CA ALA A 370 21.00 -10.18 -2.81
C ALA A 370 19.79 -9.23 -2.71
N GLN A 371 18.85 -9.54 -1.82
CA GLN A 371 17.69 -8.70 -1.57
C GLN A 371 18.08 -7.35 -0.95
N GLN A 372 18.95 -7.35 0.07
CA GLN A 372 19.47 -6.11 0.66
C GLN A 372 20.19 -5.23 -0.37
N HIS A 373 20.96 -5.84 -1.27
CA HIS A 373 21.62 -5.13 -2.36
C HIS A 373 20.59 -4.49 -3.32
N ARG A 374 19.55 -5.24 -3.71
CA ARG A 374 18.46 -4.73 -4.55
C ARG A 374 17.72 -3.57 -3.88
N GLU A 375 17.41 -3.68 -2.59
CA GLU A 375 16.75 -2.63 -1.82
C GLU A 375 17.61 -1.36 -1.71
N ALA A 376 18.93 -1.50 -1.50
CA ALA A 376 19.85 -0.38 -1.49
C ALA A 376 19.92 0.33 -2.85
N LEU A 377 19.93 -0.43 -3.95
CA LEU A 377 19.87 0.11 -5.32
C LEU A 377 18.56 0.86 -5.58
N MET A 378 17.43 0.29 -5.19
CA MET A 378 16.12 0.95 -5.33
C MET A 378 16.07 2.27 -4.55
N ALA A 379 16.56 2.27 -3.30
CA ALA A 379 16.64 3.49 -2.50
C ALA A 379 17.52 4.56 -3.18
N GLN A 380 18.66 4.17 -3.75
CA GLN A 380 19.52 5.07 -4.50
C GLN A 380 18.81 5.66 -5.73
N ILE A 381 18.12 4.82 -6.52
CA ILE A 381 17.35 5.27 -7.69
C ILE A 381 16.27 6.26 -7.28
N SER A 382 15.49 5.96 -6.23
CA SER A 382 14.46 6.86 -5.73
C SER A 382 15.04 8.21 -5.29
N THR A 383 16.19 8.22 -4.61
CA THR A 383 16.84 9.49 -4.22
C THR A 383 17.32 10.30 -5.43
N ASN A 384 17.84 9.63 -6.46
CA ASN A 384 18.26 10.30 -7.70
C ASN A 384 17.05 10.88 -8.45
N ILE A 385 15.93 10.15 -8.51
CA ILE A 385 14.68 10.63 -9.09
C ILE A 385 14.17 11.87 -8.34
N GLU A 386 14.16 11.83 -7.01
CA GLU A 386 13.73 12.98 -6.19
C GLU A 386 14.62 14.21 -6.42
N GLN A 387 15.93 14.01 -6.58
CA GLN A 387 16.86 15.08 -6.95
C GLN A 387 16.55 15.67 -8.33
N LEU A 388 16.27 14.82 -9.33
CA LEU A 388 15.92 15.26 -10.69
C LEU A 388 14.58 15.99 -10.73
N ILE A 389 13.57 15.52 -9.98
CA ILE A 389 12.26 16.18 -9.86
C ILE A 389 12.40 17.58 -9.23
N ARG A 390 13.36 17.74 -8.32
CA ARG A 390 13.66 19.03 -7.66
C ARG A 390 14.68 19.87 -8.42
N ALA A 391 15.03 19.52 -9.66
CA ALA A 391 15.97 20.30 -10.44
C ALA A 391 15.44 21.72 -10.71
N PRO A 392 16.22 22.77 -10.39
CA PRO A 392 15.80 24.15 -10.62
C PRO A 392 15.69 24.45 -12.12
N SER A 393 14.85 25.42 -12.47
CA SER A 393 14.72 25.84 -13.87
C SER A 393 16.00 26.55 -14.33
N LEU A 394 16.32 26.50 -15.63
CA LEU A 394 17.54 27.10 -16.19
C LEU A 394 17.73 28.61 -15.89
N LYS A 395 16.66 29.30 -15.49
CA LYS A 395 16.68 30.73 -15.11
C LYS A 395 17.04 30.95 -13.64
N GLU A 396 16.85 29.93 -12.80
CA GLU A 396 17.07 29.96 -11.34
C GLU A 396 18.40 29.30 -10.96
N ALA A 397 19.06 28.63 -11.92
CA ALA A 397 20.26 27.86 -11.68
C ALA A 397 21.47 28.75 -11.34
N GLU A 398 21.90 28.76 -10.07
CA GLU A 398 23.15 29.40 -9.63
C GLU A 398 24.35 28.44 -9.75
N GLY A 399 25.54 28.99 -10.03
CA GLY A 399 26.68 28.28 -10.65
C GLY A 399 27.28 27.04 -9.95
N ARG A 400 26.83 26.63 -8.75
CA ARG A 400 27.29 25.39 -8.08
C ARG A 400 26.26 24.26 -8.07
N GLU A 401 25.02 24.51 -8.47
CA GLU A 401 23.97 23.50 -8.53
C GLU A 401 24.21 22.35 -9.53
N PRO A 402 24.92 22.55 -10.67
CA PRO A 402 25.21 21.45 -11.60
C PRO A 402 26.09 20.34 -11.01
N GLU A 403 26.89 20.63 -9.98
CA GLU A 403 27.76 19.63 -9.32
C GLU A 403 26.94 18.60 -8.52
N LEU A 404 25.71 18.93 -8.13
CA LEU A 404 24.81 18.05 -7.37
C LEU A 404 24.24 16.92 -8.23
N PHE A 405 24.22 17.08 -9.56
CA PHE A 405 23.66 16.12 -10.52
C PHE A 405 24.71 15.20 -11.14
N ILE A 406 25.96 15.28 -10.68
CA ILE A 406 27.04 14.42 -11.15
C ILE A 406 26.94 13.06 -10.45
N SER A 407 27.03 11.98 -11.22
CA SER A 407 27.15 10.64 -10.66
C SER A 407 28.34 10.55 -9.70
N ARG A 408 28.14 9.92 -8.54
CA ARG A 408 29.22 9.65 -7.57
C ARG A 408 30.27 8.68 -8.13
N SER A 409 29.91 7.90 -9.15
CA SER A 409 30.83 7.04 -9.89
C SER A 409 31.61 7.86 -10.91
N ARG A 410 32.93 7.99 -10.70
CA ARG A 410 33.84 8.75 -11.56
C ARG A 410 33.87 8.25 -13.02
N PRO A 411 33.89 6.93 -13.30
CA PRO A 411 33.80 6.41 -14.67
C PRO A 411 32.50 6.84 -15.36
N VAL A 412 31.36 6.66 -14.71
CA VAL A 412 30.04 7.04 -15.23
C VAL A 412 29.96 8.54 -15.50
N ALA A 413 30.45 9.36 -14.56
CA ALA A 413 30.50 10.81 -14.73
C ALA A 413 31.41 11.23 -15.90
N ALA A 414 32.58 10.60 -16.05
CA ALA A 414 33.50 10.88 -17.15
C ALA A 414 32.92 10.49 -18.52
N LYS A 415 32.27 9.32 -18.62
CA LYS A 415 31.60 8.84 -19.83
C LYS A 415 30.42 9.75 -20.21
N ALA A 416 29.58 10.12 -19.25
CA ALA A 416 28.49 11.07 -19.45
C ALA A 416 29.00 12.44 -19.95
N LYS A 417 30.11 12.93 -19.38
CA LYS A 417 30.76 14.17 -19.84
C LYS A 417 31.29 14.04 -21.28
N GLN A 418 31.93 12.93 -21.62
CA GLN A 418 32.40 12.68 -22.99
C GLN A 418 31.24 12.61 -23.98
N ALA A 419 30.18 11.88 -23.66
CA ALA A 419 28.97 11.78 -24.47
C ALA A 419 28.37 13.17 -24.74
N HIS A 420 28.18 13.98 -23.70
CA HIS A 420 27.67 15.33 -23.85
C HIS A 420 28.56 16.22 -24.76
N LEU A 421 29.88 16.14 -24.60
CA LEU A 421 30.82 16.87 -25.45
C LEU A 421 30.74 16.40 -26.91
N THR A 422 30.53 15.12 -27.17
CA THR A 422 30.30 14.61 -28.53
C THR A 422 28.99 15.11 -29.12
N THR A 423 27.91 15.15 -28.33
CA THR A 423 26.61 15.70 -28.76
C THR A 423 26.72 17.19 -29.09
N LEU A 424 27.41 17.97 -28.26
CA LEU A 424 27.65 19.40 -28.52
C LEU A 424 28.46 19.62 -29.81
N LYS A 425 29.50 18.82 -30.04
CA LYS A 425 30.29 18.88 -31.28
C LYS A 425 29.45 18.53 -32.51
N HIS A 426 28.57 17.53 -32.40
CA HIS A 426 27.65 17.18 -33.47
C HIS A 426 26.64 18.32 -33.73
N ILE A 427 26.02 18.91 -32.69
CA ILE A 427 25.09 20.04 -32.83
C ILE A 427 25.78 21.25 -33.49
N GLN A 428 27.02 21.55 -33.13
CA GLN A 428 27.79 22.65 -33.70
C GLN A 428 28.34 22.36 -35.11
N ALA A 429 28.27 21.11 -35.59
CA ALA A 429 28.77 20.76 -36.91
C ALA A 429 27.85 21.32 -38.02
N PRO A 430 28.40 21.69 -39.20
CA PRO A 430 27.60 22.17 -40.31
C PRO A 430 26.70 21.05 -40.87
N TRP A 431 25.53 21.43 -41.40
CA TRP A 431 24.45 20.53 -41.80
C TRP A 431 24.88 19.37 -42.73
N TRP A 432 25.88 19.58 -43.58
CA TRP A 432 26.39 18.55 -44.51
C TRP A 432 27.09 17.35 -43.83
N LYS A 433 27.51 17.49 -42.57
CA LYS A 433 28.16 16.44 -41.76
C LYS A 433 27.13 15.66 -40.93
N LYS A 434 25.88 16.13 -40.93
CA LYS A 434 24.74 15.53 -40.25
C LYS A 434 23.88 14.68 -41.22
N LEU A 435 24.30 14.57 -42.48
CA LEU A 435 23.63 13.77 -43.50
C LEU A 435 24.19 12.34 -43.48
N GLY A 436 23.38 11.38 -43.06
CA GLY A 436 23.72 9.94 -43.01
C GLY A 436 23.84 9.35 -41.60
N GLU A 437 23.88 10.20 -40.56
CA GLU A 437 23.68 9.77 -39.17
C GLU A 437 22.20 9.97 -38.84
N GLU A 438 21.39 8.90 -38.87
CA GLU A 438 20.05 8.99 -38.28
C GLU A 438 20.18 9.34 -36.79
N PRO A 439 19.30 10.18 -36.21
CA PRO A 439 19.24 10.37 -34.77
C PRO A 439 18.62 9.12 -34.13
N GLY A 440 19.33 7.99 -34.24
CA GLY A 440 19.02 6.76 -33.56
C GLY A 440 19.34 6.93 -32.09
N GLU A 441 18.33 6.73 -31.25
CA GLU A 441 18.47 6.40 -29.84
C GLU A 441 19.20 5.06 -29.66
N GLU A 442 20.43 4.93 -30.14
CA GLU A 442 21.27 3.79 -29.79
C GLU A 442 22.63 4.31 -29.36
N ILE A 443 22.71 4.55 -28.04
CA ILE A 443 23.98 4.48 -27.36
C ILE A 443 24.45 3.04 -27.55
N ASP A 444 25.31 2.81 -28.53
CA ASP A 444 25.97 1.54 -28.75
C ASP A 444 26.98 1.33 -27.60
N VAL A 445 26.44 0.99 -26.43
CA VAL A 445 27.23 0.53 -25.29
C VAL A 445 27.44 -0.96 -25.53
N PRO A 446 28.69 -1.42 -25.73
CA PRO A 446 28.97 -2.85 -25.75
C PRO A 446 28.37 -3.48 -24.49
N LYS A 447 27.40 -4.39 -24.67
CA LYS A 447 26.63 -5.01 -23.57
C LYS A 447 27.53 -5.65 -22.51
N ASP A 448 28.76 -6.03 -22.88
CA ASP A 448 29.73 -6.63 -21.98
C ASP A 448 30.31 -5.64 -20.94
N GLU A 449 30.37 -4.34 -21.21
CA GLU A 449 30.95 -3.36 -20.27
C GLU A 449 29.96 -2.90 -19.18
N LEU A 450 28.65 -2.93 -19.45
CA LEU A 450 27.61 -2.57 -18.48
C LEU A 450 27.59 -3.52 -17.27
N SER A 451 27.97 -4.78 -17.48
CA SER A 451 28.03 -5.80 -16.42
C SER A 451 29.13 -5.51 -15.39
N VAL A 452 30.22 -4.87 -15.81
CA VAL A 452 31.37 -4.53 -14.96
C VAL A 452 31.11 -3.26 -14.13
N GLU A 453 30.34 -2.31 -14.67
CA GLU A 453 30.06 -1.02 -14.01
C GLU A 453 28.95 -1.08 -12.94
N LEU A 454 27.97 -1.99 -13.07
CA LEU A 454 26.93 -2.21 -12.05
C LEU A 454 27.49 -2.72 -10.72
N GLY A 455 28.64 -3.41 -10.74
CA GLY A 455 29.38 -3.84 -9.54
C GLY A 455 30.09 -2.71 -8.79
N SER A 456 30.16 -1.50 -9.37
CA SER A 456 30.88 -0.36 -8.78
C SER A 456 29.99 0.67 -8.07
N LEU A 457 28.67 0.51 -8.14
CA LEU A 457 27.71 1.39 -7.49
C LEU A 457 27.52 1.00 -6.02
N PHE A 458 28.19 1.78 -5.16
CA PHE A 458 28.09 1.80 -3.70
C PHE A 458 28.59 0.54 -2.96
N ILE A 459 29.92 0.46 -2.76
CA ILE A 459 30.49 -0.28 -1.62
C ILE A 459 30.31 0.60 -0.38
N GLY A 460 29.09 0.58 0.17
CA GLY A 460 28.82 1.06 1.50
C GLY A 460 29.44 0.11 2.52
N GLY A 461 30.69 0.38 2.90
CA GLY A 461 31.27 -0.10 4.16
C GLY A 461 31.36 -1.61 4.34
N THR A 462 32.25 -2.27 3.60
CA THR A 462 33.05 -3.36 4.18
C THR A 462 34.49 -3.18 3.72
N LYS A 463 35.36 -2.74 4.64
CA LYS A 463 36.78 -3.06 4.49
C LYS A 463 36.89 -4.58 4.63
N PRO A 464 37.54 -5.30 3.70
CA PRO A 464 37.92 -6.67 3.98
C PRO A 464 39.01 -6.67 5.06
N PRO A 465 39.15 -7.74 5.85
CA PRO A 465 40.27 -7.90 6.78
C PRO A 465 41.62 -7.88 6.07
#